data_AF-A0AAN8V7T7-F1
#
_entry.id   AF-A0AAN8V7T7-F1
#
_cell.length_a   1.000
_cell.length_b   1.000
_cell.length_c   1.000
_cell.angle_alpha   90.00
_cell.angle_beta   90.00
_cell.angle_gamma   90.00
#
_symmetry.space_group_name_H-M   'P 1'
#
loop_
_entity.id
_entity.type
_entity.pdbx_description
1 polymer ?
#
loop_
_entity_poly.entity_id
_entity_poly.type
_entity_poly.pdbx_seq_one_letter_code
_entity_poly.pdbx_strand_id
1 'polypeptide(L)'
;MSGRDIMEDDIVQLRRICRISGARVVIDTSYERDSLYHTSVEFVLNICSSHSHSTFIQIDGEEPQQFLAELAGNIGLENIHAARIVSAAVAACMRSRFLQAWALEMQNNHLEAVTELSKICSILHVFPPDESSPEIEMLAQGLEKHFKVEQREYLMKMLMEVCGEELCSSAAQALSLRDRRLEG
;
A
#
# COMPACT_ATOMS: atom_id res chain seq x y z
N MET A 1 2.57 21.68 0.60
CA MET A 1 2.56 21.86 -0.86
C MET A 1 3.84 21.23 -1.40
N SER A 2 3.78 19.96 -1.81
CA SER A 2 4.85 19.30 -2.56
C SER A 2 4.47 19.44 -4.03
N GLY A 3 5.31 20.07 -4.84
CA GLY A 3 5.12 20.11 -6.28
C GLY A 3 5.33 18.71 -6.82
N ARG A 4 4.24 17.95 -7.01
CA ARG A 4 4.29 16.80 -7.90
C ARG A 4 4.22 17.34 -9.32
N ASP A 5 5.17 16.95 -10.16
CA ASP A 5 5.13 17.30 -11.60
C ASP A 5 3.98 16.59 -12.33
N ILE A 6 3.34 15.60 -11.68
CA ILE A 6 2.22 14.81 -12.20
C ILE A 6 1.04 14.96 -11.23
N MET A 7 -0.07 15.53 -11.71
CA MET A 7 -1.29 15.67 -10.90
C MET A 7 -2.12 14.39 -10.94
N GLU A 8 -2.90 14.15 -9.89
CA GLU A 8 -3.78 12.98 -9.77
C GLU A 8 -4.80 12.92 -10.92
N ASP A 9 -5.35 14.08 -11.30
CA ASP A 9 -6.26 14.21 -12.44
C ASP A 9 -5.59 13.86 -13.78
N ASP A 10 -4.29 14.11 -13.93
CA ASP A 10 -3.55 13.79 -15.15
C ASP A 10 -3.41 12.28 -15.32
N ILE A 11 -3.20 11.55 -14.21
CA ILE A 11 -3.09 10.09 -14.18
C ILE A 11 -4.43 9.46 -14.60
N VAL A 12 -5.54 9.96 -14.04
CA VAL A 12 -6.89 9.49 -14.38
C VAL A 12 -7.22 9.80 -15.84
N GLN A 13 -6.92 11.01 -16.31
CA GLN A 13 -7.15 11.38 -17.70
C GLN A 13 -6.34 10.54 -18.67
N LEU A 14 -5.06 10.30 -18.39
CA LEU A 14 -4.19 9.45 -19.19
C LEU A 14 -4.78 8.04 -19.32
N ARG A 15 -5.16 7.43 -18.19
CA ARG A 15 -5.77 6.10 -18.17
C ARG A 15 -7.06 6.07 -18.99
N ARG A 16 -7.94 7.06 -18.79
CA ARG A 16 -9.20 7.17 -19.53
C ARG A 16 -8.99 7.27 -21.05
N ILE A 17 -8.05 8.10 -21.49
CA ILE A 17 -7.72 8.26 -22.92
C ILE A 17 -7.23 6.93 -23.49
N CYS A 18 -6.29 6.26 -22.82
CA CYS A 18 -5.76 4.97 -23.27
C CYS A 18 -6.86 3.90 -23.33
N ARG A 19 -7.76 3.86 -22.34
CA ARG A 19 -8.90 2.94 -22.31
C ARG A 19 -9.89 3.16 -23.47
N ILE A 20 -10.24 4.41 -23.76
CA ILE A 20 -11.20 4.75 -24.83
C ILE A 20 -10.60 4.51 -26.22
N SER A 21 -9.33 4.89 -26.41
CA SER A 21 -8.68 4.85 -27.73
C SER A 21 -7.93 3.55 -28.02
N GLY A 22 -7.67 2.73 -27.01
CA GLY A 22 -6.72 1.61 -27.10
C GLY A 22 -5.26 2.06 -27.31
N ALA A 23 -4.96 3.34 -27.13
CA ALA A 23 -3.63 3.88 -27.34
C ALA A 23 -2.62 3.38 -26.30
N ARG A 24 -1.35 3.32 -26.72
CA ARG A 24 -0.20 3.15 -25.84
C ARG A 24 0.61 4.42 -25.82
N VAL A 25 1.18 4.72 -24.67
CA VAL A 25 2.01 5.89 -24.42
C VAL A 25 3.46 5.47 -24.62
N VAL A 26 4.18 6.21 -25.46
CA VAL A 26 5.63 6.08 -25.56
C VAL A 26 6.25 7.07 -24.59
N ILE A 27 7.01 6.56 -23.62
CA ILE A 27 7.76 7.37 -22.67
C ILE A 27 9.24 7.15 -22.98
N ASP A 28 9.96 8.24 -23.19
CA ASP A 28 11.31 8.23 -23.76
C ASP A 28 12.33 7.53 -22.86
N THR A 29 12.17 7.64 -21.53
CA THR A 29 13.08 7.03 -20.57
C THR A 29 12.38 6.04 -19.63
N SER A 30 13.11 5.00 -19.24
CA SER A 30 12.63 4.07 -18.21
C SER A 30 12.41 4.78 -16.87
N TYR A 31 13.24 5.77 -16.54
CA TYR A 31 13.12 6.55 -15.31
C TYR A 31 11.79 7.33 -15.24
N GLU A 32 11.41 8.05 -16.30
CA GLU A 32 10.15 8.79 -16.34
C GLU A 32 8.94 7.85 -16.28
N ARG A 33 9.01 6.71 -16.98
CA ARG A 33 7.95 5.69 -16.95
C ARG A 33 7.76 5.12 -15.55
N ASP A 34 8.86 4.77 -14.90
CA ASP A 34 8.85 4.20 -13.55
C ASP A 34 8.38 5.25 -12.52
N SER A 35 8.80 6.51 -12.68
CA SER A 35 8.37 7.64 -11.84
C SER A 35 6.86 7.92 -11.96
N LEU A 36 6.34 7.95 -13.20
CA LEU A 36 4.90 8.06 -13.46
C LEU A 36 4.13 6.91 -12.81
N TYR A 37 4.62 5.68 -12.98
CA TYR A 37 3.95 4.51 -12.41
C TYR A 37 4.00 4.53 -10.88
N HIS A 38 5.14 4.89 -10.28
CA HIS A 38 5.26 5.05 -8.82
C HIS A 38 4.27 6.09 -8.28
N THR A 39 4.19 7.26 -8.92
CA THR A 39 3.23 8.32 -8.56
C THR A 39 1.78 7.83 -8.67
N SER A 40 1.50 7.01 -9.68
CA SER A 40 0.18 6.40 -9.87
C SER A 40 -0.14 5.38 -8.78
N VAL A 41 0.81 4.55 -8.39
CA VAL A 41 0.65 3.61 -7.27
C VAL A 41 0.38 4.35 -5.97
N GLU A 42 1.14 5.41 -5.66
CA GLU A 42 0.90 6.23 -4.46
C GLU A 42 -0.49 6.86 -4.45
N PHE A 43 -0.93 7.41 -5.60
CA PHE A 43 -2.27 7.93 -5.77
C PHE A 43 -3.34 6.87 -5.48
N VAL A 44 -3.21 5.68 -6.06
CA VAL A 44 -4.15 4.58 -5.84
C VAL A 44 -4.17 4.14 -4.37
N LEU A 45 -3.01 3.99 -3.74
CA LEU A 45 -2.93 3.63 -2.32
C LEU A 45 -3.55 4.70 -1.41
N ASN A 46 -3.44 5.98 -1.77
CA ASN A 46 -4.09 7.07 -1.05
C ASN A 46 -5.62 7.02 -1.18
N ILE A 47 -6.14 6.68 -2.37
CA ILE A 47 -7.58 6.45 -2.56
C ILE A 47 -8.05 5.27 -1.70
N CYS A 48 -7.34 4.13 -1.75
CA CYS A 48 -7.68 2.96 -0.94
C CYS A 48 -7.71 3.29 0.55
N SER A 49 -6.74 4.07 1.01
CA SER A 49 -6.66 4.51 2.41
C SER A 49 -7.82 5.44 2.80
N SER A 50 -8.20 6.37 1.92
CA SER A 50 -9.24 7.37 2.23
C SER A 50 -10.64 6.77 2.34
N HIS A 51 -10.87 5.60 1.73
CA HIS A 51 -12.16 4.92 1.71
C HIS A 51 -12.19 3.72 2.65
N SER A 52 -11.66 3.87 3.87
CA SER A 52 -11.37 2.75 4.78
C SER A 52 -12.57 1.86 5.20
N HIS A 53 -13.78 2.20 4.77
CA HIS A 53 -15.02 1.47 5.06
C HIS A 53 -15.82 1.09 3.81
N SER A 54 -15.31 1.37 2.60
CA SER A 54 -16.00 1.00 1.36
C SER A 54 -15.46 -0.31 0.80
N THR A 55 -16.34 -1.27 0.57
CA THR A 55 -16.03 -2.51 -0.17
C THR A 55 -15.98 -2.30 -1.69
N PHE A 56 -16.34 -1.11 -2.17
CA PHE A 56 -16.38 -0.78 -3.59
C PHE A 56 -15.59 0.50 -3.83
N ILE A 57 -14.27 0.35 -3.94
CA ILE A 57 -13.37 1.43 -4.35
C ILE A 57 -13.23 1.36 -5.87
N GLN A 58 -13.51 2.46 -6.56
CA GLN A 58 -13.33 2.56 -8.00
C GLN A 58 -12.62 3.85 -8.37
N ILE A 59 -11.79 3.77 -9.40
CA ILE A 59 -11.06 4.89 -9.98
C ILE A 59 -11.48 4.97 -11.45
N ASP A 60 -12.26 6.00 -11.77
CA ASP A 60 -12.86 6.16 -13.10
C ASP A 60 -13.63 4.91 -13.60
N GLY A 61 -14.31 4.23 -12.68
CA GLY A 61 -15.09 3.01 -12.98
C GLY A 61 -14.27 1.71 -13.01
N GLU A 62 -12.97 1.75 -12.69
CA GLU A 62 -12.10 0.58 -12.62
C GLU A 62 -11.73 0.22 -11.18
N GLU A 63 -11.58 -1.07 -10.89
CA GLU A 63 -11.01 -1.51 -9.62
C GLU A 63 -9.53 -1.09 -9.53
N PRO A 64 -9.01 -0.78 -8.32
CA PRO A 64 -7.64 -0.30 -8.17
C PRO A 64 -6.56 -1.21 -8.79
N GLN A 65 -6.69 -2.53 -8.66
CA GLN A 65 -5.72 -3.47 -9.24
C GLN A 65 -5.79 -3.45 -10.77
N GLN A 66 -7.00 -3.39 -11.33
CA GLN A 66 -7.21 -3.30 -12.78
C GLN A 66 -6.66 -1.99 -13.33
N PHE A 67 -6.94 -0.87 -12.66
CA PHE A 67 -6.43 0.45 -13.04
C PHE A 67 -4.91 0.44 -13.20
N LEU A 68 -4.18 -0.09 -12.21
CA LEU A 68 -2.72 -0.15 -12.22
C LEU A 68 -2.19 -1.14 -13.27
N ALA A 69 -2.78 -2.34 -13.38
CA ALA A 69 -2.35 -3.33 -14.37
C ALA A 69 -2.50 -2.81 -15.81
N GLU A 70 -3.63 -2.17 -16.10
CA GLU A 70 -3.91 -1.61 -17.41
C GLU A 70 -3.02 -0.38 -17.70
N LEU A 71 -2.80 0.48 -16.70
CA LEU A 71 -1.89 1.61 -16.83
C LEU A 71 -0.46 1.14 -17.13
N ALA A 72 0.04 0.11 -16.44
CA ALA A 72 1.33 -0.50 -16.71
C ALA A 72 1.43 -0.97 -18.17
N GLY A 73 0.39 -1.64 -18.68
CA GLY A 73 0.30 -2.04 -20.08
C GLY A 73 0.28 -0.86 -21.06
N ASN A 74 -0.42 0.23 -20.72
CA ASN A 74 -0.51 1.42 -21.56
C ASN A 74 0.83 2.15 -21.70
N ILE A 75 1.64 2.19 -20.65
CA ILE A 75 2.97 2.84 -20.66
C ILE A 75 4.11 1.86 -21.02
N GLY A 76 3.79 0.60 -21.35
CA GLY A 76 4.77 -0.41 -21.73
C GLY A 76 5.70 -0.84 -20.58
N LEU A 77 5.20 -0.86 -19.35
CA LEU A 77 5.91 -1.36 -18.18
C LEU A 77 5.73 -2.88 -18.06
N GLU A 78 6.81 -3.62 -17.77
CA GLU A 78 6.74 -5.07 -17.58
C GLU A 78 5.94 -5.43 -16.32
N ASN A 79 5.04 -6.42 -16.41
CA ASN A 79 4.17 -6.82 -15.30
C ASN A 79 4.94 -7.18 -14.02
N ILE A 80 6.06 -7.88 -14.14
CA ILE A 80 6.89 -8.26 -12.98
C ILE A 80 7.47 -7.01 -12.31
N HIS A 81 7.93 -6.05 -13.11
CA HIS A 81 8.46 -4.79 -12.59
C HIS A 81 7.37 -3.92 -11.95
N ALA A 82 6.21 -3.82 -12.60
CA ALA A 82 5.04 -3.16 -12.08
C ALA A 82 4.58 -3.74 -10.73
N ALA A 83 4.53 -5.07 -10.62
CA ALA A 83 4.16 -5.77 -9.39
C ALA A 83 5.16 -5.51 -8.24
N ARG A 84 6.46 -5.42 -8.54
CA ARG A 84 7.50 -5.04 -7.55
C ARG A 84 7.31 -3.62 -7.05
N ILE A 85 7.05 -2.66 -7.95
CA ILE A 85 6.78 -1.27 -7.56
C ILE A 85 5.55 -1.20 -6.63
N VAL A 86 4.47 -1.91 -6.97
CA VAL A 86 3.27 -1.98 -6.12
C VAL A 86 3.58 -2.59 -4.76
N SER A 87 4.29 -3.72 -4.72
CA SER A 87 4.65 -4.42 -3.47
C SER A 87 5.52 -3.54 -2.58
N ALA A 88 6.51 -2.86 -3.15
CA ALA A 88 7.38 -1.94 -2.43
C ALA A 88 6.60 -0.75 -1.85
N ALA A 89 5.67 -0.18 -2.63
CA ALA A 89 4.84 0.92 -2.18
C ALA A 89 3.86 0.49 -1.08
N VAL A 90 3.26 -0.69 -1.17
CA VAL A 90 2.42 -1.27 -0.11
C VAL A 90 3.24 -1.44 1.18
N ALA A 91 4.42 -2.04 1.12
CA ALA A 91 5.30 -2.22 2.27
C ALA A 91 5.71 -0.87 2.89
N ALA A 92 6.08 0.12 2.07
CA ALA A 92 6.40 1.47 2.52
C ALA A 92 5.20 2.17 3.19
N CYS A 93 3.99 1.99 2.66
CA CYS A 93 2.77 2.53 3.23
C CYS A 93 2.43 1.87 4.57
N MET A 94 2.55 0.54 4.67
CA MET A 94 2.38 -0.18 5.93
C MET A 94 3.37 0.35 6.99
N ARG A 95 4.65 0.49 6.62
CA ARG A 95 5.69 1.03 7.51
C ARG A 95 5.29 2.38 8.09
N SER A 96 4.97 3.34 7.22
CA SER A 96 4.68 4.72 7.64
C SER A 96 3.45 4.77 8.53
N ARG A 97 2.43 3.98 8.23
CA ARG A 97 1.20 3.89 9.04
C ARG A 97 1.39 3.27 10.40
N PHE A 98 2.18 2.19 10.51
CA PHE A 98 2.51 1.64 11.83
C PHE A 98 3.30 2.64 12.69
N LEU A 99 4.27 3.34 12.10
CA LEU A 99 5.03 4.38 12.79
C LEU A 99 4.13 5.54 13.22
N GLN A 100 3.22 5.98 12.36
CA GLN A 100 2.28 7.06 12.66
C GLN A 100 1.27 6.65 13.74
N ALA A 101 0.67 5.47 13.63
CA ALA A 101 -0.26 4.94 14.64
C ALA A 101 0.40 4.86 16.01
N TRP A 102 1.64 4.37 16.07
CA TRP A 102 2.39 4.34 17.33
C TRP A 102 2.67 5.75 17.87
N ALA A 103 3.08 6.68 17.01
CA ALA A 103 3.33 8.06 17.42
C ALA A 103 2.07 8.74 17.98
N LEU A 104 0.90 8.47 17.38
CA LEU A 104 -0.40 8.96 17.84
C LEU A 104 -0.79 8.33 19.18
N GLU A 105 -0.52 7.04 19.39
CA GLU A 105 -0.78 6.42 20.68
C GLU A 105 0.09 6.95 21.82
N MET A 106 1.36 7.23 21.54
CA MET A 106 2.22 7.89 22.53
C MET A 106 1.75 9.32 22.87
N GLN A 107 0.91 9.92 22.02
CA GLN A 107 0.27 11.21 22.23
C GLN A 107 -1.13 11.10 22.86
N ASN A 108 -1.57 9.89 23.24
CA ASN A 108 -2.93 9.59 23.73
C ASN A 108 -4.03 9.89 22.70
N ASN A 109 -3.72 9.87 21.40
CA ASN A 109 -4.68 10.06 20.32
C ASN A 109 -5.10 8.71 19.71
N HIS A 110 -5.76 7.90 20.52
CA HIS A 110 -6.16 6.54 20.17
C HIS A 110 -7.06 6.46 18.94
N LEU A 111 -8.02 7.39 18.81
CA LEU A 111 -8.95 7.39 17.68
C LEU A 111 -8.24 7.63 16.33
N GLU A 112 -7.29 8.55 16.29
CA GLU A 112 -6.48 8.77 15.08
C GLU A 112 -5.53 7.61 14.82
N ALA A 113 -4.97 6.97 15.86
CA ALA A 113 -4.14 5.78 15.70
C ALA A 113 -4.94 4.63 15.07
N VAL A 114 -6.16 4.38 15.56
CA VAL A 114 -7.10 3.41 14.98
C VAL A 114 -7.42 3.76 13.52
N THR A 115 -7.63 5.04 13.23
CA THR A 115 -7.86 5.52 11.86
C THR A 115 -6.65 5.30 10.94
N GLU A 116 -5.43 5.40 11.45
CA GLU A 116 -4.23 5.05 10.67
C GLU A 116 -4.11 3.55 10.41
N LEU A 117 -4.48 2.72 11.39
CA LEU A 117 -4.48 1.27 11.24
C LEU A 117 -5.58 0.78 10.28
N SER A 118 -6.77 1.39 10.27
CA SER A 118 -7.84 1.01 9.32
C SER A 118 -7.42 1.21 7.86
N LYS A 119 -6.57 2.22 7.59
CA LYS A 119 -6.02 2.48 6.26
C LYS A 119 -5.11 1.33 5.80
N ILE A 120 -4.36 0.70 6.70
CA ILE A 120 -3.55 -0.49 6.39
C ILE A 120 -4.46 -1.60 5.88
N CYS A 121 -5.57 -1.87 6.56
CA CYS A 121 -6.45 -2.98 6.20
C CYS A 121 -7.16 -2.79 4.88
N SER A 122 -7.50 -1.54 4.58
CA SER A 122 -8.08 -1.15 3.29
C SER A 122 -7.09 -1.38 2.15
N ILE A 123 -5.80 -1.09 2.39
CA ILE A 123 -4.73 -1.42 1.43
C ILE A 123 -4.58 -2.94 1.31
N LEU A 124 -4.50 -3.69 2.41
CA LEU A 124 -4.28 -5.13 2.38
C LEU A 124 -5.43 -5.90 1.71
N HIS A 125 -6.66 -5.39 1.80
CA HIS A 125 -7.80 -5.98 1.12
C HIS A 125 -7.69 -5.86 -0.41
N VAL A 126 -7.15 -4.74 -0.90
CA VAL A 126 -7.00 -4.48 -2.34
C VAL A 126 -5.68 -5.05 -2.87
N PHE A 127 -4.59 -4.89 -2.14
CA PHE A 127 -3.24 -5.31 -2.49
C PHE A 127 -2.68 -6.22 -1.40
N PRO A 128 -3.16 -7.48 -1.32
CA PRO A 128 -2.60 -8.44 -0.38
C PRO A 128 -1.15 -8.73 -0.78
N PRO A 129 -0.17 -8.45 0.10
CA PRO A 129 1.22 -8.68 -0.22
C PRO A 129 1.53 -10.17 -0.10
N ASP A 130 2.48 -10.64 -0.92
CA ASP A 130 3.10 -11.94 -0.69
C ASP A 130 3.91 -11.88 0.61
N GLU A 131 3.55 -12.71 1.57
CA GLU A 131 4.16 -12.77 2.89
C GLU A 131 5.65 -13.18 2.83
N SER A 132 6.06 -13.84 1.74
CA SER A 132 7.46 -14.26 1.49
C SER A 132 8.21 -13.27 0.59
N SER A 133 7.64 -12.09 0.33
CA SER A 133 8.30 -11.09 -0.52
C SER A 133 9.45 -10.39 0.22
N PRO A 134 10.55 -10.06 -0.48
CA PRO A 134 11.63 -9.25 0.07
C PRO A 134 11.15 -7.93 0.67
N GLU A 135 10.11 -7.33 0.09
CA GLU A 135 9.52 -6.07 0.55
C GLU A 135 8.90 -6.19 1.95
N ILE A 136 8.22 -7.31 2.23
CA ILE A 136 7.66 -7.60 3.57
C ILE A 136 8.76 -7.94 4.57
N GLU A 137 9.80 -8.68 4.17
CA GLU A 137 10.96 -8.95 5.03
C GLU A 137 11.68 -7.64 5.42
N MET A 138 11.91 -6.75 4.46
CA MET A 138 12.52 -5.44 4.70
C MET A 138 11.65 -4.54 5.59
N LEU A 139 10.32 -4.59 5.41
CA LEU A 139 9.37 -3.92 6.29
C LEU A 139 9.54 -4.41 7.74
N ALA A 140 9.51 -5.73 7.94
CA ALA A 140 9.63 -6.36 9.25
C ALA A 140 10.94 -5.98 9.95
N GLN A 141 12.07 -6.21 9.30
CA GLN A 141 13.40 -5.83 9.81
C GLN A 141 13.48 -4.34 10.15
N GLY A 142 12.84 -3.50 9.34
CA GLY A 142 12.86 -2.09 9.58
C GLY A 142 11.93 -1.66 10.73
N LEU A 143 10.81 -2.35 10.98
CA LEU A 143 9.93 -2.07 12.13
C LEU A 143 10.55 -2.55 13.45
N GLU A 144 11.28 -3.66 13.43
CA GLU A 144 12.06 -4.15 14.58
C GLU A 144 13.09 -3.14 15.11
N LYS A 145 13.62 -2.29 14.23
CA LYS A 145 14.53 -1.20 14.64
C LYS A 145 13.83 -0.08 15.41
N HIS A 146 12.51 0.05 15.28
CA HIS A 146 11.73 1.12 15.92
C HIS A 146 10.88 0.62 17.09
N PHE A 147 10.49 -0.65 17.08
CA PHE A 147 9.54 -1.21 18.04
C PHE A 147 10.12 -2.36 18.83
N LYS A 148 9.85 -2.36 20.14
CA LYS A 148 10.00 -3.55 20.97
C LYS A 148 8.92 -4.56 20.65
N VAL A 149 9.16 -5.81 21.06
CA VAL A 149 8.22 -6.91 20.88
C VAL A 149 6.82 -6.56 21.42
N GLU A 150 6.74 -5.99 22.62
CA GLU A 150 5.47 -5.67 23.29
C GLU A 150 4.69 -4.59 22.54
N GLN A 151 5.40 -3.65 21.90
CA GLN A 151 4.80 -2.58 21.10
C GLN A 151 4.22 -3.14 19.79
N ARG A 152 4.91 -4.11 19.18
CA ARG A 152 4.43 -4.82 17.99
C ARG A 152 3.18 -5.65 18.31
N GLU A 153 3.18 -6.36 19.44
CA GLU A 153 2.01 -7.10 19.93
C GLU A 153 0.82 -6.16 20.20
N TYR A 154 1.06 -4.98 20.78
CA TYR A 154 0.03 -3.96 21.02
C TYR A 154 -0.57 -3.43 19.71
N LEU A 155 0.28 -3.02 18.75
CA LEU A 155 -0.16 -2.57 17.42
C LEU A 155 -0.95 -3.65 16.69
N MET A 156 -0.51 -4.91 16.78
CA MET A 156 -1.21 -6.05 16.18
C MET A 156 -2.60 -6.24 16.80
N LYS A 157 -2.70 -6.14 18.14
CA LYS A 157 -3.99 -6.24 18.83
C LYS A 157 -4.96 -5.17 18.35
N MET A 158 -4.53 -3.91 18.30
CA MET A 158 -5.35 -2.82 17.79
C MET A 158 -5.76 -3.04 16.33
N LEU A 159 -4.83 -3.52 15.48
CA LEU A 159 -5.14 -3.81 14.09
C LEU A 159 -6.22 -4.89 13.96
N MET A 160 -6.13 -5.98 14.74
CA MET A 160 -7.14 -7.04 14.74
C MET A 160 -8.52 -6.53 15.16
N GLU A 161 -8.58 -5.62 16.14
CA GLU A 161 -9.82 -4.98 16.58
C GLU A 161 -10.48 -4.15 15.46
N VAL A 162 -9.68 -3.61 14.53
CA VAL A 162 -10.15 -2.78 13.42
C VAL A 162 -10.53 -3.61 12.19
N CYS A 163 -9.81 -4.70 11.93
CA CYS A 163 -9.80 -5.34 10.59
C CYS A 163 -10.37 -6.75 10.54
N GLY A 164 -10.64 -7.35 11.70
CA GLY A 164 -11.02 -8.76 11.78
C GLY A 164 -9.84 -9.71 11.55
N GLU A 165 -10.00 -10.97 11.97
CA GLU A 165 -8.90 -11.94 12.07
C GLU A 165 -8.33 -12.37 10.70
N GLU A 166 -9.14 -12.39 9.64
CA GLU A 166 -8.75 -12.95 8.33
C GLU A 166 -7.71 -12.12 7.56
N LEU A 167 -7.72 -10.79 7.69
CA LEU A 167 -6.80 -9.89 6.95
C LEU A 167 -5.45 -9.68 7.66
N CYS A 168 -5.28 -10.22 8.86
CA CYS A 168 -4.16 -9.91 9.73
C CYS A 168 -2.92 -10.78 9.48
N SER A 169 -2.99 -11.69 8.51
CA SER A 169 -1.97 -12.69 8.21
C SER A 169 -0.66 -12.02 7.77
N SER A 170 -0.72 -11.14 6.77
CA SER A 170 0.44 -10.38 6.26
C SER A 170 0.91 -9.29 7.24
N ALA A 171 -0.02 -8.70 8.00
CA ALA A 171 0.35 -7.71 9.03
C ALA A 171 1.12 -8.35 10.19
N ALA A 172 0.77 -9.58 10.58
CA ALA A 172 1.52 -10.35 11.57
C ALA A 172 2.95 -10.64 11.10
N GLN A 173 3.12 -10.96 9.82
CA GLN A 173 4.45 -11.15 9.22
C GLN A 173 5.24 -9.83 9.21
N ALA A 174 4.61 -8.73 8.80
CA ALA A 174 5.23 -7.40 8.81
C ALA A 174 5.65 -6.93 10.21
N LEU A 175 4.97 -7.37 11.26
CA LEU A 175 5.34 -7.10 12.66
C LEU A 175 6.28 -8.18 13.24
N SER A 176 6.73 -9.15 12.45
CA SER A 176 7.51 -10.32 12.85
C SER A 176 6.93 -11.06 14.07
N LEU A 177 5.61 -11.27 14.07
CA LEU A 177 4.89 -11.96 15.15
C LEU A 177 4.53 -13.41 14.83
N ARG A 178 4.89 -13.90 13.64
CA ARG A 178 4.59 -15.28 13.22
C ARG A 178 5.59 -16.32 13.72
N ASP A 179 6.79 -15.92 14.15
CA ASP A 179 7.83 -16.83 14.62
C ASP A 179 7.91 -16.96 16.15
N ARG A 180 6.85 -17.50 16.77
CA ARG A 180 6.94 -18.10 18.12
C ARG A 180 6.15 -19.40 18.26
N ARG A 181 6.25 -20.29 17.27
CA ARG A 181 5.73 -21.69 17.38
C ARG A 181 6.66 -22.78 16.81
N LEU A 182 7.97 -22.53 16.67
CA LEU A 182 8.94 -23.57 16.30
C LEU A 182 10.17 -23.66 17.21
N GLU A 183 10.10 -23.09 18.42
CA GLU A 183 11.05 -23.42 19.50
C GLU A 183 10.27 -24.13 20.61
N GLY A 184 10.14 -25.45 20.46
CA GLY A 184 9.62 -26.39 21.44
C GLY A 184 10.28 -27.74 21.25
#